data_AF-A0A659UI25-F1
#
_entry.id   AF-A0A659UI25-F1
#
_cell.length_a   1.000
_cell.length_b   1.000
_cell.length_c   1.000
_cell.angle_alpha   90.00
_cell.angle_beta   90.00
_cell.angle_gamma   90.00
#
_symmetry.space_group_name_H-M   'P 1'
#
loop_
_entity.id
_entity.type
_entity.pdbx_description
1 polymer ?
#
loop_
_entity_poly.entity_id
_entity_poly.type
_entity_poly.pdbx_seq_one_letter_code
_entity_poly.pdbx_strand_id
1 'polypeptide(L)'
;IEMALWDLRGKAWKQPLYQLLGGAVRKDIPFTDYFSLRGDGAKVKGEKTPEEVSDYCVELNEHYGTTFFEGKFSTQDPKVSMKMVELIRKKLGNEAM
;
A
#
# COMPACT_ATOMS: atom_id res chain seq x y z
N ILE A 1 -0.04 -20.17 13.87
CA ILE A 1 0.30 -21.62 13.90
C ILE A 1 0.50 -22.13 12.48
N GLU A 2 -0.49 -21.98 11.60
CA GLU A 2 -0.43 -22.48 10.21
C GLU A 2 0.79 -21.97 9.42
N MET A 3 1.02 -20.66 9.32
CA MET A 3 2.22 -20.11 8.66
C MET A 3 3.55 -20.61 9.22
N ALA A 4 3.62 -20.85 10.53
CA ALA A 4 4.82 -21.38 11.18
C ALA A 4 5.06 -22.87 10.82
N LEU A 5 4.00 -23.66 10.70
CA LEU A 5 4.09 -25.04 10.22
C LEU A 5 4.51 -25.10 8.75
N TRP A 6 4.04 -24.17 7.92
CA TRP A 6 4.51 -24.03 6.54
C TRP A 6 5.98 -23.67 6.43
N ASP A 7 6.45 -22.74 7.27
CA ASP A 7 7.87 -22.39 7.35
C ASP A 7 8.74 -23.59 7.77
N LEU A 8 8.33 -24.32 8.82
CA LEU A 8 9.01 -25.54 9.26
C LEU A 8 9.07 -26.61 8.16
N ARG A 9 7.97 -26.78 7.41
CA ARG A 9 7.90 -27.70 6.27
C ARG A 9 8.86 -27.28 5.14
N GLY A 10 8.92 -25.99 4.82
CA GLY A 10 9.90 -25.44 3.86
C GLY A 10 11.33 -25.74 4.27
N LYS A 11 11.67 -25.49 5.54
CA LYS A 11 12.99 -25.78 6.11
C LYS A 11 13.33 -27.26 6.07
N ALA A 12 12.40 -28.14 6.47
CA ALA A 12 12.61 -29.59 6.49
C ALA A 12 12.90 -30.16 5.09
N TRP A 13 12.27 -29.62 4.04
CA TRP A 13 12.47 -30.04 2.65
C TRP A 13 13.49 -29.21 1.88
N LYS A 14 14.12 -28.21 2.52
CA LYS A 14 15.07 -27.27 1.90
C LYS A 14 14.46 -26.59 0.65
N GLN A 15 13.18 -26.23 0.72
CA GLN A 15 12.45 -25.56 -0.35
C GLN A 15 11.87 -24.24 0.15
N PRO A 16 11.83 -23.19 -0.69
CA PRO A 16 11.07 -21.98 -0.37
C PRO A 16 9.58 -22.27 -0.34
N LEU A 17 8.82 -21.54 0.48
CA LEU A 17 7.39 -21.80 0.70
C LEU A 17 6.58 -21.77 -0.61
N TYR A 18 6.87 -20.84 -1.54
CA TYR A 18 6.15 -20.77 -2.81
C TYR A 18 6.25 -22.08 -3.62
N GLN A 19 7.31 -22.88 -3.46
CA GLN A 19 7.44 -24.16 -4.16
C GLN A 19 6.42 -25.16 -3.59
N LEU A 20 6.25 -25.16 -2.27
CA LEU A 20 5.29 -26.03 -1.61
C LEU A 20 3.83 -25.65 -1.94
N LEU A 21 3.61 -24.42 -2.40
CA LEU A 21 2.31 -23.89 -2.81
C LEU A 21 2.07 -23.98 -4.33
N GLY A 22 2.79 -24.85 -5.04
CA GLY A 22 2.59 -25.10 -6.47
C GLY A 22 3.58 -24.38 -7.40
N GLY A 23 4.62 -23.77 -6.85
CA GLY A 23 5.63 -23.05 -7.61
C GLY A 23 5.28 -21.59 -7.87
N ALA A 24 6.30 -20.76 -8.05
CA ALA A 24 6.12 -19.35 -8.34
C ALA A 24 5.81 -19.13 -9.81
N VAL A 25 4.69 -18.46 -10.12
CA VAL A 25 4.35 -17.98 -11.47
C VAL A 25 4.93 -16.60 -11.79
N ARG A 26 5.47 -15.91 -10.77
CA ARG A 26 6.20 -14.64 -10.85
C ARG A 26 7.22 -14.55 -9.71
N LYS A 27 8.31 -13.82 -9.89
CA LYS A 27 9.35 -13.65 -8.85
C LYS A 27 9.30 -12.30 -8.15
N ASP A 28 8.80 -11.29 -8.84
CA ASP A 28 8.53 -9.97 -8.28
C ASP A 28 7.04 -9.85 -7.95
N ILE A 29 6.74 -9.37 -6.75
CA ILE A 29 5.38 -9.16 -6.26
C ILE A 29 5.13 -7.66 -6.22
N PRO A 30 4.26 -7.11 -7.07
CA PRO A 30 3.92 -5.69 -7.00
C PRO A 30 3.13 -5.42 -5.71
N PHE A 31 3.45 -4.30 -5.07
CA PHE A 31 2.73 -3.77 -3.92
C PHE A 31 2.08 -2.44 -4.29
N THR A 32 0.92 -2.19 -3.70
CA THR A 32 0.35 -0.85 -3.63
C THR A 32 0.88 -0.15 -2.39
N ASP A 33 1.18 1.15 -2.51
CA ASP A 33 1.35 1.95 -1.30
C ASP A 33 0.00 2.35 -0.73
N TYR A 34 -0.14 2.15 0.58
CA TYR A 34 -1.40 2.29 1.27
C TYR A 34 -1.51 3.67 1.93
N PHE A 35 -2.58 4.41 1.65
CA PHE A 35 -2.82 5.71 2.27
C PHE A 35 -4.20 5.78 2.95
N SER A 36 -4.32 6.73 3.89
CA SER A 36 -5.57 7.01 4.58
C SER A 36 -5.54 8.41 5.19
N LEU A 37 -6.70 9.00 5.44
CA LEU A 37 -6.80 10.07 6.44
C LEU A 37 -6.50 9.47 7.80
N ARG A 38 -5.57 10.06 8.54
CA ARG A 38 -5.14 9.58 9.85
C ARG A 38 -4.94 10.73 10.83
N GLY A 39 -5.31 10.47 12.08
CA GLY A 39 -5.02 11.36 13.20
C GLY A 39 -3.54 11.32 13.59
N ASP A 40 -3.16 12.17 14.53
CA ASP A 40 -1.81 12.14 15.08
C ASP A 40 -1.59 10.85 15.88
N GLY A 41 -0.50 10.15 15.57
CA GLY A 41 0.01 9.07 16.39
C GLY A 41 0.87 9.59 17.54
N ALA A 42 1.36 8.67 18.37
CA ALA A 42 2.19 9.02 19.53
C ALA A 42 3.49 9.78 19.17
N LYS A 43 4.01 9.61 17.94
CA LYS A 43 5.28 10.21 17.49
C LYS A 43 5.23 10.82 16.09
N VAL A 44 4.16 10.60 15.34
CA VAL A 44 4.07 10.98 13.92
C VAL A 44 2.75 11.71 13.72
N LYS A 45 2.80 12.87 13.07
CA LYS A 45 1.59 13.59 12.67
C LYS A 45 0.92 12.87 11.52
N GLY A 46 -0.40 12.81 11.56
CA GLY A 46 -1.18 12.19 10.51
C GLY A 46 -1.63 13.17 9.44
N GLU A 47 -1.98 12.64 8.27
CA GLU A 47 -2.57 13.40 7.18
C GLU A 47 -4.07 13.51 7.42
N LYS A 48 -4.55 14.71 7.72
CA LYS A 48 -5.92 15.00 8.16
C LYS A 48 -6.75 15.67 7.08
N THR A 49 -6.13 16.10 5.99
CA THR A 49 -6.80 16.72 4.86
C THR A 49 -6.52 15.96 3.56
N PRO A 50 -7.39 16.11 2.54
CA PRO A 50 -7.12 15.55 1.22
C PRO A 50 -5.80 16.03 0.61
N GLU A 51 -5.43 17.29 0.87
CA GLU A 51 -4.18 17.88 0.41
C GLU A 51 -2.97 17.18 1.03
N GLU A 52 -2.97 16.98 2.35
CA GLU A 52 -1.89 16.29 3.06
C GLU A 52 -1.73 14.84 2.60
N VAL A 53 -2.85 14.13 2.39
CA VAL A 53 -2.80 12.76 1.83
C VAL A 53 -2.21 12.76 0.43
N SER A 54 -2.60 13.72 -0.41
CA SER A 54 -2.05 13.81 -1.77
C SER A 54 -0.57 14.19 -1.79
N ASP A 55 -0.08 15.01 -0.85
CA ASP A 55 1.35 15.28 -0.67
C ASP A 55 2.11 14.02 -0.22
N TYR A 56 1.53 13.25 0.69
CA TYR A 56 2.09 11.98 1.13
C TYR A 56 2.20 10.95 -0.01
N CYS A 57 1.22 10.87 -0.90
CA CYS A 57 1.31 10.01 -2.09
C CYS A 57 2.44 10.45 -3.05
N VAL A 58 2.73 11.75 -3.14
CA VAL A 58 3.89 12.25 -3.91
C VAL A 58 5.19 11.84 -3.24
N GLU A 59 5.31 12.01 -1.92
CA GLU A 59 6.48 11.55 -1.16
C GLU A 59 6.74 10.05 -1.36
N LEU A 60 5.69 9.23 -1.31
CA LEU A 60 5.78 7.79 -1.55
C LEU A 60 6.28 7.49 -2.98
N ASN A 61 5.75 8.18 -3.99
CA ASN A 61 6.22 8.05 -5.37
C ASN A 61 7.71 8.43 -5.50
N GLU A 62 8.12 9.56 -4.91
CA GLU A 62 9.50 10.02 -4.98
C GLU A 62 10.47 9.07 -4.26
N HIS A 63 10.05 8.49 -3.14
CA HIS A 63 10.91 7.64 -2.31
C HIS A 63 10.98 6.19 -2.81
N TYR A 64 9.86 5.62 -3.25
CA TYR A 64 9.74 4.20 -3.61
C TYR A 64 9.50 3.96 -5.11
N GLY A 65 9.22 5.00 -5.89
CA GLY A 65 8.84 4.88 -7.29
C GLY A 65 7.43 4.31 -7.50
N THR A 66 6.59 4.31 -6.46
CA THR A 66 5.26 3.69 -6.53
C THR A 66 4.37 4.42 -7.53
N THR A 67 3.69 3.66 -8.37
CA THR A 67 2.68 4.17 -9.28
C THR A 67 1.33 3.50 -9.04
N PHE A 68 1.18 2.74 -7.95
CA PHE A 68 -0.07 2.05 -7.66
C PHE A 68 -0.44 2.23 -6.20
N PHE A 69 -1.62 2.78 -5.93
CA PHE A 69 -2.03 3.16 -4.58
C PHE A 69 -3.31 2.47 -4.14
N GLU A 70 -3.40 2.16 -2.85
CA GLU A 70 -4.62 1.69 -2.21
C GLU A 70 -5.05 2.66 -1.11
N GLY A 71 -6.25 3.22 -1.24
CA GLY A 71 -6.77 4.23 -0.31
C GLY A 71 -7.85 3.71 0.62
N LYS A 72 -7.78 4.06 1.91
CA LYS A 72 -8.89 3.86 2.84
C LYS A 72 -9.92 4.98 2.72
N PHE A 73 -11.08 4.65 2.17
CA PHE A 73 -12.21 5.56 2.05
C PHE A 73 -13.32 5.17 3.03
N SER A 74 -13.33 5.82 4.20
CA SER A 74 -14.35 5.61 5.24
C SER A 74 -14.75 6.94 5.88
N THR A 75 -14.82 7.98 5.05
CA THR A 75 -15.24 9.33 5.45
C THR A 75 -16.76 9.40 5.60
N GLN A 76 -17.24 10.25 6.50
CA GLN A 76 -18.68 10.47 6.66
C GLN A 76 -19.28 11.16 5.43
N ASP A 77 -18.57 12.14 4.85
CA ASP A 77 -18.92 12.75 3.57
C ASP A 77 -18.03 12.16 2.45
N PRO A 78 -18.61 11.38 1.52
CA PRO A 78 -17.87 10.81 0.40
C PRO A 78 -17.12 11.83 -0.46
N LYS A 79 -17.56 13.10 -0.50
CA LYS A 79 -16.89 14.15 -1.27
C LYS A 79 -15.45 14.38 -0.82
N VAL A 80 -15.15 14.17 0.46
CA VAL A 80 -13.78 14.25 0.98
C VAL A 80 -12.89 13.18 0.34
N SER A 81 -13.41 11.96 0.21
CA SER A 81 -12.73 10.85 -0.45
C SER A 81 -12.55 11.07 -1.95
N MET A 82 -13.57 11.59 -2.63
CA MET A 82 -13.45 11.98 -4.04
C MET A 82 -12.38 13.05 -4.24
N LYS A 83 -12.35 14.06 -3.35
CA LYS A 83 -11.35 15.13 -3.40
C LYS A 83 -9.92 14.60 -3.25
N MET A 84 -9.70 13.60 -2.39
CA MET A 84 -8.40 12.94 -2.27
C MET A 84 -7.95 12.34 -3.60
N VAL A 85 -8.79 11.52 -4.23
CA VAL A 85 -8.47 10.85 -5.50
C VAL A 85 -8.20 11.87 -6.61
N GLU A 86 -9.01 12.93 -6.70
CA GLU A 86 -8.81 14.02 -7.66
C GLU A 86 -7.44 14.70 -7.49
N LEU A 87 -7.04 14.99 -6.24
CA LEU A 87 -5.76 15.66 -5.95
C LEU A 87 -4.57 14.75 -6.22
N ILE A 88 -4.65 13.46 -5.84
CA ILE A 88 -3.62 12.47 -6.12
C ILE A 88 -3.41 12.37 -7.64
N ARG A 89 -4.50 12.19 -8.40
CA ARG A 89 -4.46 12.15 -9.86
C ARG A 89 -3.85 13.41 -10.45
N LYS A 90 -4.23 14.58 -9.94
CA LYS A 90 -3.72 15.87 -10.42
C LYS A 90 -2.21 16.01 -10.19
N LYS A 91 -1.68 15.53 -9.05
CA LYS A 91 -0.27 15.68 -8.70
C LYS A 91 0.63 14.64 -9.39
N LEU A 92 0.17 13.40 -9.49
CA LEU A 92 0.98 12.29 -10.03
C LEU A 92 0.75 12.02 -11.52
N GLY A 93 -0.25 12.64 -12.13
CA GLY A 93 -0.57 12.46 -13.55
C GLY A 93 -1.31 11.15 -13.84
N ASN A 94 -1.49 10.84 -15.12
CA ASN A 94 -2.34 9.73 -15.58
C ASN A 94 -1.71 8.34 -15.42
N GLU A 95 -0.39 8.26 -15.24
CA GLU A 95 0.34 6.99 -15.13
C GLU A 95 0.30 6.39 -13.71
N ALA A 96 0.00 7.19 -12.68
CA ALA A 96 -0.18 6.69 -11.33
C ALA A 96 -1.57 6.07 -11.17
N MET A 97 -1.69 4.76 -11.03
CA MET A 97 -2.95 4.02 -10.89
C MET A 97 -3.55 4.13 -9.49
#